data_AF-A0A1T5M9H2-F1
#
_entry.id   AF-A0A1T5M9H2-F1
#
_cell.length_a   1.000
_cell.length_b   1.000
_cell.length_c   1.000
_cell.angle_alpha   90.00
_cell.angle_beta   90.00
_cell.angle_gamma   90.00
#
_symmetry.space_group_name_H-M   'P 1'
#
loop_
_entity.id
_entity.type
_entity.pdbx_description
1 polymer ?
#
loop_
_entity_poly.entity_id
_entity_poly.type
_entity_poly.pdbx_seq_one_letter_code
_entity_poly.pdbx_strand_id
1 'polypeptide(L)'
;MIGYLLLEDGSLYESKILSDTKNILGNIVLNKEGTIILKCNITGNSGLIVNGSNHNNGDISLGSIDFQNLKSKIEKNNMLNGKIVTDSLPIEYHMYDLKTFIPAH
;
A
#
# COMPACT_ATOMS: atom_id res chain seq x y z
N MET A 1 12.27 -9.20 -2.55
CA MET A 1 11.46 -10.07 -1.67
C MET A 1 9.99 -9.94 -2.10
N ILE A 2 9.16 -10.97 -1.90
CA ILE A 2 7.71 -10.84 -2.10
C ILE A 2 7.11 -10.28 -0.82
N GLY A 3 6.20 -9.33 -0.95
CA GLY A 3 5.32 -8.87 0.12
C GLY A 3 3.95 -8.54 -0.44
N TYR A 4 3.10 -7.90 0.34
CA TYR A 4 1.72 -7.65 -0.05
C TYR A 4 1.29 -6.22 0.23
N LEU A 5 0.39 -5.70 -0.62
CA LEU A 5 -0.44 -4.56 -0.30
C LEU A 5 -1.84 -5.05 0.02
N LEU A 6 -2.29 -4.82 1.26
CA LEU A 6 -3.63 -5.15 1.72
C LEU A 6 -4.47 -3.88 1.82
N LEU A 7 -5.69 -3.90 1.30
CA LEU A 7 -6.64 -2.78 1.41
C LEU A 7 -7.71 -3.06 2.46
N GLU A 8 -8.32 -2.00 2.98
CA GLU A 8 -9.41 -2.09 3.97
C GLU A 8 -10.66 -2.84 3.46
N ASP A 9 -10.87 -2.87 2.14
CA ASP A 9 -11.97 -3.60 1.51
C ASP A 9 -11.71 -5.12 1.35
N GLY A 10 -10.55 -5.59 1.82
CA GLY A 10 -10.14 -6.99 1.71
C GLY A 10 -9.31 -7.31 0.46
N SER A 11 -9.12 -6.36 -0.47
CA SER A 11 -8.29 -6.59 -1.65
C SER A 11 -6.84 -6.83 -1.25
N LEU A 12 -6.21 -7.82 -1.86
CA LEU A 12 -4.82 -8.19 -1.63
C LEU A 12 -4.08 -8.15 -2.97
N TYR A 13 -2.98 -7.41 -3.01
CA TYR A 13 -2.08 -7.37 -4.16
C TYR A 13 -0.73 -7.95 -3.77
N GLU A 14 -0.26 -8.93 -4.55
CA GLU A 14 1.12 -9.37 -4.44
C GLU A 14 2.04 -8.27 -4.97
N SER A 15 3.10 -7.98 -4.22
CA SER A 15 4.03 -6.91 -4.51
C SER A 15 5.46 -7.40 -4.39
N LYS A 16 6.35 -6.81 -5.19
CA LYS A 16 7.79 -6.99 -5.00
C LYS A 16 8.30 -5.85 -4.13
N ILE A 17 8.93 -6.19 -3.02
CA ILE A 17 9.62 -5.24 -2.14
C ILE A 17 10.95 -4.86 -2.79
N LEU A 18 11.17 -3.55 -2.94
CA LEU A 18 12.31 -2.95 -3.64
C LEU A 18 13.31 -2.25 -2.70
N SER A 19 12.88 -1.88 -1.49
CA SER A 19 13.69 -1.21 -0.46
C SER A 19 13.61 -1.94 0.89
N ASP A 20 14.32 -1.45 1.91
CA ASP A 20 14.22 -1.94 3.29
C ASP A 20 12.96 -1.45 4.02
N THR A 21 11.89 -1.16 3.26
CA THR A 21 10.59 -0.74 3.81
C THR A 21 10.05 -1.82 4.74
N LYS A 22 9.55 -1.39 5.91
CA LYS A 22 8.87 -2.24 6.89
C LYS A 22 7.36 -2.25 6.62
N ASN A 23 6.59 -2.92 7.47
CA ASN A 23 5.15 -2.77 7.44
C ASN A 23 4.73 -1.31 7.64
N ILE A 24 3.86 -0.81 6.77
CA ILE A 24 3.30 0.53 6.88
C ILE A 24 1.79 0.43 6.76
N LEU A 25 1.07 0.90 7.77
CA LEU A 25 -0.39 0.99 7.80
C LEU A 25 -0.79 2.47 7.69
N GLY A 26 -1.69 2.80 6.76
CA GLY A 26 -2.18 4.16 6.63
C GLY A 26 -2.95 4.42 5.35
N ASN A 27 -3.07 5.70 5.00
CA ASN A 27 -3.91 6.16 3.90
C ASN A 27 -3.13 6.07 2.60
N ILE A 28 -3.80 5.57 1.56
CA ILE A 28 -3.28 5.54 0.20
C ILE A 28 -3.74 6.82 -0.51
N VAL A 29 -2.77 7.53 -1.07
CA VAL A 29 -3.00 8.76 -1.81
C VAL A 29 -2.39 8.67 -3.20
N LEU A 30 -3.10 9.23 -4.18
CA LEU A 30 -2.61 9.43 -5.53
C LEU A 30 -2.21 10.91 -5.67
N ASN A 31 -0.94 11.19 -5.96
CA ASN A 31 -0.50 12.57 -6.21
C ASN A 31 -0.83 13.00 -7.65
N LYS A 32 -0.62 14.29 -7.95
CA LYS A 32 -0.88 14.87 -9.30
C LYS A 32 -0.02 14.28 -10.42
N GLU A 33 1.10 13.66 -10.07
CA GLU A 33 2.03 13.01 -11.01
C GLU A 33 1.65 11.55 -11.28
N GLY A 34 0.55 11.07 -10.70
CA GLY A 34 0.07 9.69 -10.86
C GLY A 34 0.83 8.68 -10.00
N THR A 35 1.59 9.15 -9.01
CA THR A 35 2.34 8.35 -8.05
C THR A 35 1.44 7.96 -6.88
N ILE A 36 1.50 6.68 -6.48
CA ILE A 36 0.72 6.16 -5.36
C ILE A 36 1.63 6.09 -4.12
N ILE A 37 1.19 6.69 -3.03
CA ILE A 37 1.92 6.72 -1.76
C ILE A 37 0.99 6.22 -0.67
N LEU A 38 1.47 5.30 0.16
CA LEU A 38 0.81 4.89 1.40
C LEU A 38 1.47 5.64 2.55
N LYS A 39 0.70 6.42 3.32
CA LYS A 39 1.22 7.28 4.38
C LYS A 39 0.58 6.95 5.72
N CYS A 40 1.40 6.63 6.71
CA CYS A 40 1.00 6.50 8.10
C CYS A 40 0.99 7.88 8.76
N ASN A 41 -0.19 8.43 9.06
CA ASN A 41 -0.30 9.75 9.67
C ASN A 41 0.27 9.82 11.11
N ILE A 42 0.28 8.67 11.83
CA ILE A 42 0.74 8.60 13.22
C ILE A 42 2.28 8.66 13.30
N THR A 43 2.96 7.91 12.44
CA THR A 43 4.43 7.79 12.49
C THR A 43 5.14 8.73 11.51
N GLY A 44 4.41 9.28 10.53
CA GLY A 44 4.97 10.02 9.41
C GLY A 44 5.61 9.13 8.34
N ASN A 45 5.73 7.82 8.56
CA ASN A 45 6.30 6.88 7.60
C ASN A 45 5.44 6.80 6.33
N SER A 46 6.10 6.67 5.18
CA SER A 46 5.43 6.50 3.90
C SER A 46 6.10 5.43 3.06
N GLY A 47 5.30 4.72 2.27
CA GLY A 47 5.76 3.77 1.27
C GLY A 47 5.31 4.19 -0.12
N LEU A 48 6.26 4.27 -1.04
CA LEU A 48 6.05 4.59 -2.44
C LEU A 48 5.73 3.32 -3.24
N ILE A 49 4.54 3.29 -3.85
CA ILE A 49 4.05 2.19 -4.65
C ILE A 49 4.26 2.55 -6.13
N VAL A 50 5.02 1.72 -6.84
CA VAL A 50 5.35 1.95 -8.25
C VAL A 50 4.80 0.86 -9.15
N ASN A 51 4.63 1.19 -10.43
CA ASN A 51 4.35 0.19 -11.44
C ASN A 51 5.60 -0.69 -11.65
N GLY A 52 5.41 -1.99 -11.75
CA GLY A 52 6.45 -2.99 -11.98
C GLY A 52 7.23 -2.78 -13.28
N SER A 53 6.76 -1.99 -14.23
CA SER A 53 7.59 -1.57 -15.38
C SER A 53 8.59 -0.44 -15.05
N ASN A 54 8.46 0.21 -13.88
CA ASN A 54 9.19 1.39 -13.47
C ASN A 54 10.03 1.07 -12.22
N HIS A 55 11.19 0.45 -12.43
CA HIS A 55 11.92 -0.26 -11.38
C HIS A 55 12.79 0.59 -10.44
N ASN A 56 12.99 1.88 -10.70
CA ASN A 56 14.18 2.53 -10.14
C ASN A 56 14.00 3.26 -8.81
N ASN A 57 12.79 3.66 -8.38
CA ASN A 57 12.65 4.54 -7.20
C ASN A 57 11.42 4.23 -6.32
N GLY A 58 11.03 2.96 -6.10
CA GLY A 58 9.87 2.61 -5.26
C GLY A 58 10.23 1.84 -3.99
N ASP A 59 9.30 1.78 -3.03
CA ASP A 59 9.39 0.88 -1.87
C ASP A 59 8.82 -0.49 -2.20
N ILE A 60 7.69 -0.51 -2.90
CA ILE A 60 7.09 -1.72 -3.45
C ILE A 60 6.69 -1.50 -4.91
N SER A 61 6.73 -2.55 -5.72
CA SER A 61 6.18 -2.55 -7.07
C SER A 61 5.06 -3.55 -7.24
N LEU A 62 4.00 -3.13 -7.93
CA LEU A 62 2.87 -3.98 -8.33
C LEU A 62 2.94 -4.30 -9.82
N GLY A 63 2.34 -5.41 -10.24
CA GLY A 63 2.15 -5.68 -11.67
C GLY A 63 1.35 -4.54 -12.34
N SER A 64 1.57 -4.31 -13.64
CA SER A 64 0.92 -3.20 -14.36
C SER A 64 -0.61 -3.19 -14.20
N ILE A 65 -1.24 -4.38 -14.24
CA ILE A 65 -2.70 -4.53 -14.11
C ILE A 65 -3.15 -4.15 -12.69
N ASP A 66 -2.47 -4.67 -11.68
CA ASP A 66 -2.75 -4.40 -10.26
C ASP A 66 -2.54 -2.93 -9.92
N PHE A 67 -1.48 -2.33 -10.45
CA PHE A 67 -1.21 -0.90 -10.29
C PHE A 67 -2.34 -0.04 -10.87
N GLN A 68 -2.82 -0.35 -12.09
CA GLN A 68 -3.94 0.38 -12.69
C GLN A 68 -5.26 0.15 -11.93
N ASN A 69 -5.49 -1.07 -11.44
CA ASN A 69 -6.65 -1.38 -10.61
C ASN A 69 -6.65 -0.56 -9.32
N LEU A 70 -5.51 -0.54 -8.61
CA LEU A 70 -5.33 0.25 -7.40
C LEU A 70 -5.55 1.74 -7.69
N LYS A 71 -4.97 2.27 -8.77
CA LYS A 71 -5.17 3.67 -9.18
C LYS A 71 -6.66 4.00 -9.37
N SER A 72 -7.40 3.14 -10.09
CA SER A 72 -8.83 3.34 -10.29
C SER A 72 -9.64 3.25 -8.98
N LYS A 73 -9.24 2.41 -8.03
CA LYS A 73 -9.86 2.34 -6.70
C LYS A 73 -9.63 3.63 -5.91
N ILE A 74 -8.42 4.20 -5.94
CA ILE A 74 -8.12 5.47 -5.27
C ILE A 74 -8.92 6.61 -5.91
N GLU A 75 -9.00 6.68 -7.23
CA GLU A 75 -9.75 7.73 -7.93
C GLU A 75 -11.26 7.69 -7.64
N LYS A 76 -11.81 6.50 -7.36
CA LYS A 76 -13.23 6.33 -7.00
C LYS A 76 -13.53 6.55 -5.52
N ASN A 77 -12.53 6.40 -4.64
CA ASN A 77 -12.71 6.48 -3.20
C ASN A 77 -11.97 7.71 -2.64
N ASN A 78 -12.70 8.63 -2.02
CA ASN A 78 -12.09 9.84 -1.43
C ASN A 78 -11.04 9.53 -0.35
N MET A 79 -11.11 8.35 0.28
CA MET A 79 -10.15 7.87 1.26
C MET A 79 -10.07 6.35 1.13
N LEU A 80 -8.85 5.82 1.02
CA LEU A 80 -8.60 4.38 0.93
C LEU A 80 -7.47 4.05 1.92
N ASN A 81 -7.74 3.18 2.89
CA ASN A 81 -6.69 2.69 3.77
C ASN A 81 -6.07 1.40 3.24
N GLY A 82 -4.79 1.24 3.50
CA GLY A 82 -4.09 0.00 3.22
C GLY A 82 -2.88 -0.21 4.11
N LYS A 83 -2.32 -1.40 3.98
CA LYS A 83 -1.13 -1.85 4.70
C LYS A 83 -0.15 -2.49 3.74
N ILE A 84 1.08 -1.99 3.73
CA ILE A 84 2.22 -2.72 3.18
C ILE A 84 2.62 -3.79 4.19
N VAL A 85 2.71 -5.03 3.73
CA VAL A 85 3.08 -6.21 4.51
C VAL A 85 4.37 -6.78 3.95
N THR A 86 5.39 -6.82 4.79
CA THR A 86 6.77 -7.18 4.45
C THR A 86 7.32 -8.29 5.34
N ASP A 87 6.62 -8.67 6.40
CA ASP A 87 7.00 -9.78 7.27
C ASP A 87 6.25 -11.07 6.90
N SER A 88 6.52 -12.13 7.66
CA SER A 88 5.97 -13.47 7.45
C SER A 88 4.76 -13.78 8.34
N LEU A 89 4.16 -12.79 8.99
CA LEU A 89 2.98 -13.04 9.81
C LEU A 89 1.77 -13.37 8.91
N PRO A 90 0.84 -14.21 9.38
CA PRO A 90 -0.38 -14.52 8.62
C PRO A 90 -1.18 -13.27 8.27
N ILE A 91 -1.68 -13.20 7.03
CA ILE A 91 -2.41 -12.04 6.48
C ILE A 91 -3.62 -11.65 7.35
N GLU A 92 -4.22 -12.60 8.05
CA GLU A 92 -5.34 -12.39 8.96
C GLU A 92 -5.01 -11.40 10.08
N TYR A 93 -3.77 -11.41 10.60
CA TYR A 93 -3.32 -10.43 11.59
C TYR A 93 -3.23 -9.02 10.99
N HIS A 94 -2.73 -8.91 9.76
CA HIS A 94 -2.66 -7.62 9.05
C HIS A 94 -4.04 -7.08 8.70
N MET A 95 -5.00 -7.97 8.39
CA MET A 95 -6.40 -7.62 8.18
C MET A 95 -7.06 -7.11 9.46
N TYR A 96 -6.75 -7.74 10.59
CA TYR A 96 -7.22 -7.27 11.90
C TYR A 96 -6.70 -5.87 12.21
N ASP A 97 -5.42 -5.60 11.94
CA ASP A 97 -4.83 -4.26 12.12
C ASP A 97 -5.54 -3.20 11.27
N LEU A 98 -5.86 -3.52 10.00
CA LEU A 98 -6.60 -2.61 9.11
C LEU A 98 -8.03 -2.33 9.60
N LYS A 99 -8.73 -3.35 10.11
CA LYS A 99 -10.11 -3.21 10.60
C LYS A 99 -10.21 -2.49 11.93
N THR A 100 -9.17 -2.57 12.75
CA THR A 100 -9.08 -1.92 14.06
C THR A 100 -8.34 -0.59 14.01
N PHE A 101 -7.84 -0.21 12.82
CA PHE A 101 -7.19 1.07 12.60
C PHE A 101 -8.19 2.20 12.80
N ILE A 102 -7.92 3.07 13.77
CA ILE A 102 -8.64 4.32 13.99
C ILE A 102 -7.72 5.44 13.51
N PRO A 103 -8.00 6.10 12.37
CA PRO A 103 -7.22 7.24 11.91
C PRO A 103 -7.23 8.34 12.98
N ALA A 104 -6.05 8.84 13.36
CA ALA A 104 -5.96 10.01 14.23
C ALA A 104 -6.52 11.24 13.49
N HIS A 105 -7.48 11.93 14.12
CA HIS A 105 -8.09 13.17 13.64
C HIS A 105 -7.13 14.36 13.69
#